data_AF-A0A1Q6TH00-F1
#
_entry.id   AF-A0A1Q6TH00-F1
#
_cell.length_a   1.000
_cell.length_b   1.000
_cell.length_c   1.000
_cell.angle_alpha   90.00
_cell.angle_beta   90.00
_cell.angle_gamma   90.00
#
_symmetry.space_group_name_H-M   'P 1'
#
loop_
_entity.id
_entity.type
_entity.pdbx_description
1 polymer ?
#
loop_
_entity_poly.entity_id
_entity_poly.type
_entity_poly.pdbx_seq_one_letter_code
_entity_poly.pdbx_strand_id
1 'polypeptide(L)'
;MKKYICKICGFAMNEKIDVGTICPCCFNEYRCDDELTKYEILMSYCDGNLDVLHTIAPELDGVDMKEYVDTEIAWRILRLVWIKKGAKYIYKPRKILSQREVQAQLKNIGYDYEELKKLSRLITCNMELDE
;
A
#
# COMPACT_ATOMS: atom_id res chain seq x y z
N MET A 1 11.18 23.24 -6.69
CA MET A 1 10.32 22.75 -5.58
C MET A 1 10.78 21.36 -5.18
N LYS A 2 10.97 21.10 -3.88
CA LYS A 2 11.17 19.73 -3.38
C LYS A 2 9.84 18.98 -3.57
N LYS A 3 9.87 17.87 -4.31
CA LYS A 3 8.71 16.97 -4.44
C LYS A 3 8.83 15.94 -3.31
N TYR A 4 7.79 15.84 -2.49
CA TYR A 4 7.71 14.78 -1.47
C TYR A 4 7.09 13.56 -2.12
N ILE A 5 7.69 12.38 -1.93
CA ILE A 5 7.23 11.18 -2.63
C ILE A 5 6.39 10.33 -1.67
N CYS A 6 5.16 10.03 -2.07
CA CYS A 6 4.34 9.10 -1.34
C CYS A 6 5.00 7.72 -1.32
N LYS A 7 5.27 7.17 -0.12
CA LYS A 7 5.98 5.91 0.05
C LYS A 7 5.15 4.68 -0.33
N ILE A 8 3.83 4.84 -0.39
CA ILE A 8 2.89 3.79 -0.81
C ILE A 8 2.81 3.73 -2.33
N CYS A 9 2.32 4.78 -2.99
CA CYS A 9 2.04 4.74 -4.43
C CYS A 9 3.07 5.45 -5.32
N GLY A 10 4.08 6.11 -4.75
CA GLY A 10 5.11 6.84 -5.50
C GLY A 10 4.68 8.18 -6.10
N PHE A 11 3.47 8.65 -5.77
CA PHE A 11 2.97 9.94 -6.24
C PHE A 11 3.81 11.10 -5.68
N ALA A 12 4.15 12.06 -6.54
CA ALA A 12 4.89 13.25 -6.16
C ALA A 12 3.94 14.32 -5.61
N MET A 13 4.00 14.53 -4.31
CA MET A 13 3.23 15.49 -3.54
C MET A 13 3.92 16.86 -3.53
N ASN A 14 3.09 17.90 -3.54
CA ASN A 14 3.52 19.29 -3.42
C ASN A 14 3.73 19.71 -1.96
N GLU A 15 3.13 18.98 -1.03
CA GLU A 15 3.16 19.26 0.41
C GLU A 15 4.07 18.28 1.13
N LYS A 16 4.64 18.73 2.25
CA LYS A 16 5.44 17.89 3.14
C LYS A 16 4.56 16.77 3.67
N ILE A 17 5.11 15.55 3.69
CA ILE A 17 4.45 14.40 4.31
C ILE A 17 4.73 14.44 5.81
N ASP A 18 3.66 14.46 6.61
CA ASP A 18 3.66 14.41 8.08
C ASP A 18 2.50 13.54 8.58
N VAL A 19 2.37 13.35 9.89
CA VAL A 19 1.23 12.67 10.53
C VAL A 19 -0.09 13.28 10.03
N GLY A 20 -1.04 12.43 9.62
CA GLY A 20 -2.35 12.85 9.12
C GLY A 20 -2.36 13.37 7.69
N THR A 21 -1.22 13.38 6.98
CA THR A 21 -1.19 13.75 5.57
C THR A 21 -1.90 12.68 4.75
N ILE A 22 -2.85 13.05 3.89
CA ILE A 22 -3.54 12.12 3.00
C ILE A 22 -2.93 12.19 1.60
N CYS A 23 -2.48 11.06 1.07
CA CYS A 23 -2.01 11.03 -0.32
C CYS A 23 -3.20 11.21 -1.28
N PRO A 24 -3.21 12.21 -2.18
CA PRO A 24 -4.34 12.41 -3.10
C PRO A 24 -4.49 11.28 -4.13
N CYS A 25 -3.43 10.49 -4.35
CA CYS A 25 -3.46 9.35 -5.24
C CYS A 25 -4.05 8.12 -4.55
N CYS A 26 -3.33 7.51 -3.62
CA CYS A 26 -3.76 6.25 -2.98
C CYS A 26 -4.69 6.44 -1.77
N PHE A 27 -4.94 7.68 -1.36
CA PHE A 27 -5.85 8.04 -0.25
C PHE A 27 -5.51 7.42 1.10
N ASN A 28 -4.24 7.01 1.27
CA ASN A 28 -3.76 6.56 2.57
C ASN A 28 -3.30 7.76 3.39
N GLU A 29 -3.62 7.75 4.68
CA GLU A 29 -3.23 8.71 5.69
C GLU A 29 -1.97 8.24 6.43
N TYR A 30 -0.93 9.07 6.40
CA TYR A 30 0.36 8.76 7.02
C TYR A 30 0.27 8.75 8.54
N ARG A 31 0.87 7.73 9.17
CA ARG A 31 0.87 7.49 10.63
C ARG A 31 -0.52 7.21 11.18
N CYS A 32 -1.39 6.67 10.32
CA CYS A 32 -2.73 6.20 10.67
C CYS A 32 -3.01 4.89 9.93
N ASP A 33 -3.07 4.90 8.59
CA ASP A 33 -3.34 3.69 7.81
C ASP A 33 -2.16 2.70 7.79
N ASP A 34 -0.95 3.18 8.09
CA ASP A 34 0.30 2.42 8.12
C ASP A 34 0.70 1.92 9.52
N GLU A 35 -0.18 2.05 10.51
CA GLU A 35 -0.05 1.45 11.84
C GLU A 35 -0.74 0.08 11.89
N LEU A 36 -0.17 -0.89 11.17
CA LEU A 36 -0.73 -2.25 11.06
C LEU A 36 -0.02 -3.22 12.00
N THR A 37 -0.78 -4.15 12.60
CA THR A 37 -0.24 -5.33 13.28
C THR A 37 -0.13 -6.52 12.34
N LYS A 38 0.70 -7.52 12.70
CA LYS A 38 0.78 -8.78 11.94
C LYS A 38 -0.59 -9.48 11.87
N TYR A 39 -1.36 -9.44 12.96
CA TYR A 39 -2.71 -10.00 13.00
C TYR A 39 -3.65 -9.33 11.98
N GLU A 40 -3.67 -8.00 11.93
CA GLU A 40 -4.49 -7.28 10.95
C GLU A 40 -4.09 -7.61 9.51
N ILE A 41 -2.78 -7.72 9.23
CA ILE A 41 -2.32 -8.08 7.89
C ILE A 41 -2.77 -9.49 7.51
N LEU A 42 -2.61 -10.44 8.42
CA LEU A 42 -3.00 -11.83 8.21
C LEU A 42 -4.51 -11.95 7.98
N MET A 43 -5.34 -11.31 8.81
CA MET A 43 -6.79 -11.48 8.75
C MET A 43 -7.43 -10.63 7.64
N SER A 44 -7.03 -9.37 7.49
CA SER A 44 -7.69 -8.42 6.58
C SER A 44 -7.18 -8.48 5.14
N TYR A 45 -5.92 -8.89 4.95
CA TYR A 45 -5.28 -8.91 3.63
C TYR A 45 -4.79 -10.29 3.20
N CYS A 46 -4.73 -11.28 4.08
CA CYS A 46 -4.35 -12.65 3.72
C CYS A 46 -5.46 -13.68 3.98
N ASP A 47 -6.62 -13.28 4.51
CA ASP A 47 -7.74 -14.17 4.84
C ASP A 47 -7.33 -15.34 5.77
N GLY A 48 -6.43 -15.06 6.72
CA GLY A 48 -5.89 -16.08 7.62
C GLY A 48 -4.83 -17.01 7.00
N ASN A 49 -4.46 -16.80 5.73
CA ASN A 49 -3.50 -17.66 5.03
C ASN A 49 -2.04 -17.25 5.31
N LEU A 50 -1.33 -18.10 6.07
CA LEU A 50 0.08 -17.89 6.42
C LEU A 50 1.03 -18.03 5.22
N ASP A 51 0.72 -18.86 4.22
CA ASP A 51 1.56 -18.99 3.02
C ASP A 51 1.52 -17.71 2.18
N VAL A 52 0.34 -17.07 2.11
CA VAL A 52 0.18 -15.75 1.48
C VAL A 52 0.97 -14.70 2.24
N LEU A 53 0.86 -14.67 3.57
CA LEU A 53 1.61 -13.74 4.42
C LEU A 53 3.12 -13.90 4.21
N HIS A 54 3.62 -15.13 4.28
CA HIS A 54 5.03 -15.46 4.04
C HIS A 54 5.48 -15.03 2.64
N THR A 55 4.62 -15.17 1.62
CA THR A 55 4.96 -14.76 0.25
C THR A 55 5.09 -13.25 0.09
N ILE A 56 4.23 -12.46 0.74
CA ILE A 56 4.21 -10.99 0.57
C ILE A 56 5.08 -10.23 1.58
N ALA A 57 5.33 -10.83 2.74
CA ALA A 57 6.06 -10.26 3.87
C ALA A 57 6.70 -11.38 4.74
N PRO A 58 7.69 -12.12 4.20
CA PRO A 58 8.38 -13.20 4.94
C PRO A 58 9.07 -12.70 6.22
N GLU A 59 9.39 -11.40 6.29
CA GLU A 59 9.96 -10.76 7.47
C GLU A 59 9.07 -10.87 8.71
N LEU A 60 7.77 -11.16 8.52
CA LEU A 60 6.81 -11.29 9.60
C LEU A 60 6.75 -12.69 10.23
N ASP A 61 7.46 -13.70 9.70
CA ASP A 61 7.37 -15.08 10.22
C ASP A 61 7.65 -15.17 11.73
N GLY A 62 8.64 -14.41 12.21
CA GLY A 62 9.05 -14.36 13.62
C GLY A 62 8.42 -13.25 14.48
N VAL A 63 7.56 -12.42 13.90
CA VAL A 63 6.94 -11.26 14.60
C VAL A 63 5.71 -11.72 15.39
N ASP A 64 5.50 -11.15 16.59
CA ASP A 64 4.30 -11.43 17.39
C ASP A 64 3.04 -10.90 16.70
N MET A 65 1.92 -11.60 16.86
CA MET A 65 0.67 -11.25 16.18
C MET A 65 0.15 -9.85 16.57
N LYS A 66 0.40 -9.40 17.80
CA LYS A 66 -0.11 -8.13 18.34
C LYS A 66 0.88 -6.97 18.17
N GLU A 67 2.07 -7.24 17.69
CA GLU A 67 3.09 -6.22 17.49
C GLU A 67 2.81 -5.43 16.21
N TYR A 68 2.99 -4.11 16.28
CA TYR A 68 2.97 -3.25 15.10
C TYR A 68 4.14 -3.61 14.20
N VAL A 69 3.87 -3.77 12.91
CA VAL A 69 4.91 -4.06 11.94
C VAL A 69 5.71 -2.80 11.63
N ASP A 70 6.92 -3.00 11.11
CA ASP A 70 7.69 -1.90 10.56
C ASP A 70 6.89 -1.15 9.48
N THR A 71 6.92 0.18 9.53
CA THR A 71 6.13 1.04 8.65
C THR A 71 6.42 0.77 7.17
N GLU A 72 7.65 0.36 6.79
CA GLU A 72 7.96 0.00 5.41
C GLU A 72 7.23 -1.28 4.96
N ILE A 73 7.01 -2.24 5.86
CA ILE A 73 6.20 -3.43 5.62
C ILE A 73 4.74 -3.01 5.44
N ALA A 74 4.20 -2.17 6.33
CA ALA A 74 2.84 -1.65 6.20
C ALA A 74 2.64 -0.94 4.85
N TRP A 75 3.55 -0.06 4.45
CA TRP A 75 3.50 0.61 3.15
C TRP A 75 3.54 -0.34 1.96
N ARG A 76 4.28 -1.45 2.05
CA ARG A 76 4.27 -2.51 1.03
C ARG A 76 2.90 -3.16 0.90
N ILE A 77 2.27 -3.51 2.03
CA ILE A 77 0.93 -4.11 2.02
C ILE A 77 -0.11 -3.13 1.44
N LEU A 78 -0.11 -1.88 1.90
CA LEU A 78 -1.02 -0.84 1.40
C LEU A 78 -0.82 -0.56 -0.09
N ARG A 79 0.42 -0.67 -0.59
CA ARG A 79 0.71 -0.56 -2.04
C ARG A 79 0.10 -1.70 -2.83
N LEU A 80 0.19 -2.94 -2.33
CA LEU A 80 -0.46 -4.08 -2.97
C LEU A 80 -1.97 -3.91 -2.99
N VAL A 81 -2.57 -3.39 -1.90
CA VAL A 81 -4.01 -3.07 -1.84
C VAL A 81 -4.37 -2.02 -2.90
N TRP A 82 -3.60 -0.94 -3.00
CA TRP A 82 -3.83 0.10 -4.01
C TRP A 82 -3.77 -0.47 -5.44
N ILE A 83 -2.79 -1.32 -5.74
CA ILE A 83 -2.67 -1.99 -7.05
C ILE A 83 -3.85 -2.94 -7.30
N LYS A 84 -4.23 -3.76 -6.31
CA LYS A 84 -5.38 -4.68 -6.39
C LYS A 84 -6.68 -3.93 -6.68
N LYS A 85 -6.88 -2.75 -6.07
CA LYS A 85 -8.03 -1.85 -6.32
C LYS A 85 -7.95 -1.10 -7.65
N GLY A 86 -6.98 -1.41 -8.51
CA GLY A 86 -6.83 -0.85 -9.85
C GLY A 86 -6.01 0.44 -9.91
N ALA A 87 -5.20 0.73 -8.88
CA ALA A 87 -4.36 1.92 -8.81
C ALA A 87 -5.14 3.23 -9.08
N LYS A 88 -6.26 3.39 -8.38
CA LYS A 88 -7.12 4.57 -8.49
C LYS A 88 -6.43 5.80 -7.90
N TYR A 89 -6.52 6.92 -8.59
CA TYR A 89 -6.32 8.27 -8.06
C TYR A 89 -7.67 8.74 -7.51
N ILE A 90 -7.77 8.84 -6.19
CA ILE A 90 -9.06 8.99 -5.50
C ILE A 90 -9.45 10.47 -5.33
N TYR A 91 -8.47 11.38 -5.28
CA TYR A 91 -8.76 12.81 -5.21
C TYR A 91 -9.38 13.34 -6.51
N LYS A 92 -10.20 14.39 -6.45
CA LYS A 92 -10.91 14.89 -7.63
C LYS A 92 -9.93 15.45 -8.69
N PRO A 93 -10.08 15.09 -9.98
CA PRO A 93 -11.02 14.11 -10.53
C PRO A 93 -10.59 12.66 -10.25
N ARG A 94 -11.54 11.84 -9.76
CA ARG A 94 -11.33 10.39 -9.56
C ARG A 94 -10.96 9.77 -10.91
N LYS A 95 -9.84 9.04 -10.99
CA LYS A 95 -9.43 8.31 -12.21
C LYS A 95 -8.73 6.99 -11.90
N ILE A 96 -8.91 5.99 -12.76
CA ILE A 96 -8.03 4.82 -12.80
C ILE A 96 -6.77 5.23 -13.56
N LEU A 97 -5.60 5.04 -12.97
CA LEU A 97 -4.34 5.34 -13.64
C LEU A 97 -4.06 4.30 -14.74
N SER A 98 -3.53 4.77 -15.87
CA SER A 98 -2.97 3.88 -16.87
C SER A 98 -1.76 3.14 -16.31
N GLN A 99 -1.45 1.96 -16.84
CA GLN A 99 -0.26 1.19 -16.45
C GLN A 99 1.03 2.02 -16.51
N ARG A 100 1.18 2.87 -17.53
CA ARG A 100 2.35 3.74 -17.69
C ARG A 100 2.46 4.77 -16.57
N GLU A 101 1.34 5.35 -16.12
CA GLU A 101 1.32 6.28 -14.98
C GLU A 101 1.71 5.56 -13.68
N VAL A 102 1.16 4.37 -13.43
CA VAL A 102 1.50 3.58 -12.24
C VAL A 102 2.98 3.23 -12.22
N GLN A 103 3.53 2.74 -13.34
CA GLN A 103 4.95 2.45 -13.48
C GLN A 103 5.82 3.69 -13.24
N ALA A 104 5.43 4.86 -13.77
CA ALA A 104 6.17 6.09 -13.55
C ALA A 104 6.17 6.51 -12.07
N GLN A 105 5.05 6.34 -11.36
CA GLN A 105 5.00 6.62 -9.93
C GLN A 105 5.86 5.64 -9.13
N LEU A 106 5.73 4.34 -9.36
CA LEU A 106 6.46 3.30 -8.62
C LEU A 106 7.98 3.40 -8.79
N LYS A 107 8.46 3.90 -9.94
CA LYS A 107 9.89 4.21 -10.13
C LYS A 107 10.43 5.22 -9.13
N ASN A 108 9.62 6.15 -8.63
CA ASN A 108 10.06 7.14 -7.63
C ASN A 108 10.38 6.50 -6.26
N ILE A 109 9.92 5.27 -6.04
CA ILE A 109 10.13 4.50 -4.81
C ILE A 109 10.84 3.16 -5.07
N GLY A 110 11.34 2.93 -6.29
CA GLY A 110 12.17 1.77 -6.62
C GLY A 110 11.43 0.45 -6.80
N TYR A 111 10.13 0.47 -7.13
CA TYR A 111 9.34 -0.76 -7.30
C TYR A 111 8.95 -1.04 -8.76
N ASP A 112 8.89 -2.32 -9.12
CA ASP A 112 8.36 -2.79 -10.40
C ASP A 112 6.86 -3.09 -10.33
N TYR A 113 6.11 -2.60 -11.33
CA TYR A 113 4.66 -2.76 -11.37
C TYR A 113 4.23 -4.21 -11.64
N GLU A 114 4.93 -4.94 -12.51
CA GLU A 114 4.52 -6.29 -12.89
C GLU A 114 4.77 -7.29 -11.77
N GLU A 115 5.85 -7.14 -11.02
CA GLU A 115 6.11 -7.91 -9.80
C GLU A 115 5.02 -7.66 -8.75
N LEU A 116 4.73 -6.39 -8.46
CA LEU A 116 3.70 -6.03 -7.50
C LEU A 116 2.31 -6.48 -7.93
N LYS A 117 2.00 -6.46 -9.24
CA LYS A 117 0.73 -6.92 -9.79
C LYS A 117 0.54 -8.44 -9.64
N LYS A 118 1.63 -9.22 -9.66
CA LYS A 118 1.57 -10.66 -9.34
C LYS A 118 1.25 -10.86 -7.86
N LEU A 119 1.96 -10.16 -6.97
CA LEU A 119 1.76 -10.25 -5.52
C LEU A 119 0.38 -9.75 -5.09
N SER A 120 -0.14 -8.67 -5.70
CA SER A 120 -1.44 -8.09 -5.35
C SER A 120 -2.62 -9.02 -5.67
N ARG A 121 -2.40 -10.05 -6.51
CA ARG A 121 -3.41 -11.08 -6.79
C ARG A 121 -3.54 -12.07 -5.63
N LEU A 122 -2.50 -12.23 -4.82
CA LEU A 122 -2.47 -13.15 -3.67
C LEU A 122 -3.25 -12.60 -2.49
N ILE A 123 -3.16 -11.29 -2.25
CA ILE A 123 -3.83 -10.67 -1.10
C ILE A 123 -5.34 -10.60 -1.31
N THR A 124 -6.10 -10.69 -0.22
CA THR A 124 -7.50 -10.30 -0.16
C THR A 124 -7.64 -8.83 0.20
N CYS A 125 -8.82 -8.28 0.00
CA CYS A 125 -9.13 -6.93 0.49
C CYS A 125 -10.57 -6.94 0.95
N ASN A 126 -10.79 -7.54 2.12
CA ASN A 126 -12.12 -7.73 2.69
C ASN A 126 -12.73 -6.42 3.22
N MET A 127 -11.97 -5.32 3.22
CA MET A 127 -12.49 -3.98 3.47
C MET A 127 -13.10 -3.41 2.18
N GLU A 128 -14.41 -3.62 2.02
CA GLU A 128 -15.26 -2.76 1.20
C GLU A 128 -15.04 -1.31 1.69
N LEU A 129 -14.47 -0.46 0.83
CA LEU A 129 -14.57 0.97 1.05
C LEU A 129 -15.96 1.32 0.53
N ASP A 130 -16.87 1.66 1.44
CA ASP A 130 -18.17 2.24 1.08
C ASP A 130 -17.96 3.35 0.04
N GLU A 131 -18.72 3.29 -1.07
CA GLU A 131 -18.54 4.08 -2.30
C GLU A 131 -18.63 5.62 -2.13
#